data_AF-A0A7Z0S9D7-F1
#
_entry.id   AF-A0A7Z0S9D7-F1
#
_cell.length_a   1.000
_cell.length_b   1.000
_cell.length_c   1.000
_cell.angle_alpha   90.00
_cell.angle_beta   90.00
_cell.angle_gamma   90.00
#
_symmetry.space_group_name_H-M   'P 1'
#
loop_
_entity.id
_entity.type
_entity.pdbx_description
1 polymer ?
#
loop_
_entity_poly.entity_id
_entity_poly.type
_entity_poly.pdbx_seq_one_letter_code
_entity_poly.pdbx_strand_id
1 'polypeptide(L)'
;MTAESLEAALERLSFRPGAASDMTAFGWVPPRPESGLVHALDGQYLLSLRVEKKLLPSTVVNQFTRARAQEIEEQQGYRPGRKQMKEIKEQVTDELLPKAFSIYRDTRVWIDTGGRWLVVDAAAAAKCDEVMGALAKVLDPFPVVPLYTELSPASAMTNWLISDEPPANFSIDQDTE
;
A
#
# COMPACT_ATOMS: atom_id res chain seq x y z
N MET A 1 19.28 14.41 8.17
CA MET A 1 18.68 13.23 8.81
C MET A 1 19.70 12.10 8.78
N THR A 2 20.11 11.56 9.93
CA THR A 2 21.06 10.44 9.99
C THR A 2 20.31 9.11 9.93
N ALA A 3 20.99 8.03 9.57
CA ALA A 3 20.41 6.69 9.51
C ALA A 3 19.82 6.27 10.87
N GLU A 4 20.52 6.55 11.98
CA GLU A 4 20.09 6.21 13.34
C GLU A 4 18.83 6.99 13.74
N SER A 5 18.77 8.29 13.39
CA SER A 5 17.58 9.10 13.67
C SER A 5 16.35 8.63 12.89
N LEU A 6 16.56 8.14 11.67
CA LEU A 6 15.51 7.58 10.84
C LEU A 6 15.07 6.22 11.39
N GLU A 7 16.01 5.34 11.72
CA GLU A 7 15.76 4.03 12.34
C GLU A 7 14.85 4.18 13.57
N ALA A 8 15.24 5.02 14.53
CA ALA A 8 14.47 5.28 15.74
C ALA A 8 13.07 5.87 15.46
N ALA A 9 12.92 6.63 14.37
CA ALA A 9 11.61 7.10 13.94
C ALA A 9 10.74 5.95 13.40
N LEU A 10 11.30 5.11 12.52
CA LEU A 10 10.59 3.99 11.90
C LEU A 10 10.16 2.93 12.92
N GLU A 11 10.94 2.72 13.99
CA GLU A 11 10.62 1.80 15.08
C GLU A 11 9.24 2.08 15.71
N ARG A 12 8.80 3.34 15.77
CA ARG A 12 7.48 3.73 16.29
C ARG A 12 6.32 3.14 15.48
N LEU A 13 6.58 2.75 14.24
CA LEU A 13 5.63 2.10 13.34
C LEU A 13 6.24 0.81 12.76
N SER A 14 7.04 0.09 13.55
CA SER A 14 7.52 -1.25 13.19
C SER A 14 6.34 -2.18 12.90
N PHE A 15 6.46 -3.01 11.87
CA PHE A 15 5.39 -3.94 11.52
C PHE A 15 5.08 -4.91 12.67
N ARG A 16 3.80 -5.03 12.99
CA ARG A 16 3.26 -6.06 13.86
C ARG A 16 2.07 -6.69 13.14
N PRO A 17 1.93 -8.03 13.17
CA PRO A 17 0.74 -8.67 12.63
C PRO A 17 -0.52 -8.07 13.23
N GLY A 18 -1.52 -7.82 12.38
CA GLY A 18 -2.82 -7.32 12.82
C GLY A 18 -3.52 -8.30 13.76
N ALA A 19 -4.46 -7.78 14.56
CA ALA A 19 -5.34 -8.65 15.32
C ALA A 19 -6.19 -9.52 14.38
N ALA A 20 -6.76 -10.60 14.90
CA ALA A 20 -7.62 -11.49 14.11
C ALA A 20 -8.87 -10.77 13.55
N SER A 21 -9.25 -9.63 14.12
CA SER A 21 -10.33 -8.73 13.69
C SER A 21 -9.89 -7.65 12.70
N ASP A 22 -8.60 -7.52 12.41
CA ASP A 22 -8.09 -6.45 11.56
C ASP A 22 -8.04 -6.94 10.11
N MET A 23 -8.78 -6.26 9.22
CA MET A 23 -8.74 -6.53 7.78
C MET A 23 -7.38 -6.21 7.16
N THR A 24 -6.70 -5.20 7.69
CA THR A 24 -5.41 -4.72 7.20
C THR A 24 -4.54 -4.24 8.35
N ALA A 25 -3.24 -4.53 8.29
CA ALA A 25 -2.23 -3.96 9.17
C ALA A 25 -1.03 -3.52 8.33
N PHE A 26 -0.22 -2.59 8.84
CA PHE A 26 0.98 -2.16 8.13
C PHE A 26 2.05 -1.64 9.09
N GLY A 27 3.29 -1.61 8.60
CA GLY A 27 4.42 -1.06 9.33
C GLY A 27 5.76 -1.36 8.66
N TRP A 28 6.82 -0.78 9.21
CA TRP A 28 8.17 -0.89 8.69
C TRP A 28 8.79 -2.24 9.01
N VAL A 29 9.44 -2.84 8.01
CA VAL A 29 10.20 -4.09 8.14
C VAL A 29 11.62 -3.89 7.61
N PRO A 30 12.59 -4.73 8.04
CA PRO A 30 13.91 -4.72 7.45
C PRO A 30 13.84 -4.96 5.93
N PRO A 31 14.46 -4.09 5.09
CA PRO A 31 14.47 -4.26 3.64
C PRO A 31 15.32 -5.46 3.18
N ARG A 32 16.21 -5.97 4.05
CA ARG A 32 17.02 -7.17 3.83
C ARG A 32 17.11 -8.01 5.11
N PRO A 33 17.38 -9.32 4.99
CA PRO A 33 17.71 -10.14 6.15
C PRO A 33 18.86 -9.54 6.95
N GLU A 34 18.77 -9.62 8.27
CA GLU A 34 19.82 -9.19 9.21
C GLU A 34 20.14 -7.68 9.19
N SER A 35 19.38 -6.86 8.47
CA SER A 35 19.45 -5.39 8.58
C SER A 35 18.52 -4.84 9.66
N GLY A 36 18.74 -3.59 10.05
CA GLY A 36 17.73 -2.77 10.70
C GLY A 36 16.58 -2.40 9.76
N LEU A 37 15.67 -1.54 10.22
CA LEU A 37 14.59 -0.94 9.42
C LEU A 37 15.13 0.01 8.36
N VAL A 38 16.33 0.55 8.55
CA VAL A 38 17.06 1.36 7.57
C VAL A 38 18.30 0.58 7.13
N HIS A 39 18.37 0.27 5.84
CA HIS A 39 19.64 -0.13 5.24
C HIS A 39 20.33 1.10 4.64
N ALA A 40 21.41 1.56 5.28
CA ALA A 40 22.17 2.74 4.87
C ALA A 40 23.51 2.39 4.22
N LEU A 41 23.85 3.09 3.13
CA LEU A 41 25.15 3.06 2.47
C LEU A 41 25.42 4.42 1.82
N ASP A 42 26.49 5.13 2.21
CA ASP A 42 26.93 6.39 1.58
C ASP A 42 25.82 7.44 1.36
N GLY A 43 24.97 7.63 2.38
CA GLY A 43 23.84 8.58 2.32
C GLY A 43 22.63 8.10 1.50
N GLN A 44 22.66 6.86 1.01
CA GLN A 44 21.56 6.16 0.36
C GLN A 44 20.88 5.25 1.37
N TYR A 45 19.58 5.46 1.60
CA TYR A 45 18.80 4.67 2.55
C TYR A 45 17.75 3.86 1.81
N LEU A 46 17.69 2.57 2.09
CA LEU A 46 16.63 1.67 1.63
C LEU A 46 15.76 1.30 2.82
N LEU A 47 14.44 1.45 2.64
CA LEU A 47 13.41 1.09 3.61
C LEU A 47 12.44 0.09 2.98
N SER A 48 11.64 -0.57 3.81
CA SER A 48 10.53 -1.39 3.34
C SER A 48 9.29 -1.26 4.21
N LEU A 49 8.16 -0.91 3.60
CA LEU A 49 6.85 -0.90 4.23
C LEU A 49 6.12 -2.21 3.91
N ARG A 50 5.76 -2.97 4.93
CA ARG A 50 4.91 -4.15 4.81
C ARG A 50 3.46 -3.78 5.05
N VAL A 51 2.58 -4.23 4.16
CA VAL A 51 1.13 -4.22 4.32
C VAL A 51 0.63 -5.66 4.39
N GLU A 52 -0.06 -5.99 5.46
CA GLU A 52 -0.81 -7.22 5.65
C GLU A 52 -2.27 -6.96 5.27
N LYS A 53 -2.86 -7.87 4.51
CA LYS A 53 -4.29 -7.88 4.20
C LYS A 53 -4.86 -9.28 4.42
N LYS A 54 -6.00 -9.38 5.10
CA LYS A 54 -6.75 -10.62 5.21
C LYS A 54 -7.41 -10.95 3.88
N LEU A 55 -7.12 -12.13 3.34
CA LEU A 55 -7.74 -12.67 2.14
C LEU A 55 -9.14 -13.17 2.48
N LEU A 56 -10.10 -12.24 2.42
CA LEU A 56 -11.51 -12.53 2.57
C LEU A 56 -12.26 -12.00 1.33
N PRO A 57 -12.36 -12.80 0.25
CA PRO A 57 -13.03 -12.38 -0.96
C PRO A 57 -14.51 -12.08 -0.70
N SER A 58 -15.03 -11.03 -1.35
CA SER A 58 -16.44 -10.65 -1.23
C SER A 58 -17.40 -11.76 -1.66
N THR A 59 -16.97 -12.61 -2.60
CA THR A 59 -17.72 -13.79 -3.05
C THR A 59 -17.97 -14.77 -1.91
N VAL A 60 -16.94 -15.06 -1.10
CA VAL A 60 -17.05 -15.94 0.07
C VAL A 60 -18.01 -15.32 1.09
N VAL A 61 -17.81 -14.05 1.46
CA VAL A 61 -18.69 -13.35 2.42
C VAL A 61 -20.15 -13.39 1.95
N ASN A 62 -20.40 -13.10 0.67
CA ASN A 62 -21.74 -13.09 0.12
C ASN A 62 -22.39 -14.49 0.11
N GLN A 63 -21.62 -15.56 -0.12
CA GLN A 63 -22.13 -16.94 -0.07
C GLN A 63 -22.62 -17.29 1.34
N PHE A 64 -21.79 -17.05 2.36
CA PHE A 64 -22.16 -17.31 3.76
C PHE A 64 -23.29 -16.39 4.24
N THR A 65 -23.32 -15.13 3.80
CA THR A 65 -24.41 -14.19 4.08
C THR A 65 -25.74 -14.71 3.54
N ARG A 66 -25.76 -15.22 2.31
CA ARG A 66 -26.98 -15.78 1.69
C ARG A 66 -27.47 -17.03 2.42
N ALA A 67 -26.56 -17.93 2.80
CA ALA A 67 -26.91 -19.12 3.56
C ALA A 67 -27.55 -18.75 4.91
N ARG A 68 -26.93 -17.83 5.68
CA ARG A 68 -27.50 -17.35 6.96
C ARG A 68 -28.82 -16.60 6.77
N ALA A 69 -28.96 -15.83 5.71
CA ALA A 69 -30.22 -15.14 5.41
C ALA A 69 -31.37 -16.12 5.11
N GLN A 70 -31.08 -17.25 4.44
CA GLN A 70 -32.07 -18.29 4.19
C GLN A 70 -32.50 -18.97 5.51
N GLU A 71 -31.55 -19.31 6.38
CA GLU A 71 -31.86 -19.88 7.71
C GLU A 71 -32.77 -18.93 8.52
N ILE A 72 -32.52 -17.62 8.46
CA ILE A 72 -33.33 -16.61 9.15
C ILE A 72 -34.72 -16.48 8.50
N GLU A 73 -34.82 -16.49 7.17
CA GLU A 73 -36.10 -16.47 6.44
C GLU A 73 -36.99 -17.66 6.83
N GLU A 74 -36.41 -18.85 6.95
CA GLU A 74 -37.11 -20.07 7.38
C GLU A 74 -37.60 -19.97 8.83
N GLN A 75 -36.83 -19.32 9.72
CA GLN A 75 -37.20 -19.15 11.14
C GLN A 75 -38.28 -18.08 11.35
N GLN A 76 -38.22 -16.95 10.65
CA GLN A 76 -39.14 -15.81 10.87
C GLN A 76 -40.33 -15.78 9.89
N GLY A 77 -40.28 -16.56 8.80
CA GLY A 77 -41.34 -16.67 7.80
C GLY A 77 -41.39 -15.56 6.75
N TYR A 78 -40.39 -14.67 6.72
CA TYR A 78 -40.26 -13.60 5.73
C TYR A 78 -38.80 -13.25 5.44
N ARG A 79 -38.54 -12.71 4.25
CA ARG A 79 -37.18 -12.34 3.81
C ARG A 79 -36.58 -11.23 4.65
N PRO A 80 -35.29 -11.34 5.04
CA PRO A 80 -34.58 -10.25 5.69
C PRO A 80 -34.59 -8.97 4.85
N GLY A 81 -34.95 -7.86 5.49
CA GLY A 81 -34.89 -6.54 4.87
C GLY A 81 -33.45 -6.06 4.64
N ARG A 82 -33.27 -4.92 3.95
CA ARG A 82 -31.95 -4.35 3.63
C ARG A 82 -31.07 -4.11 4.86
N LYS A 83 -31.67 -3.63 5.97
CA LYS A 83 -30.95 -3.38 7.23
C LYS A 83 -30.44 -4.69 7.83
N GLN A 84 -31.33 -5.69 7.97
CA GLN A 84 -31.00 -7.00 8.51
C GLN A 84 -29.95 -7.72 7.65
N MET A 85 -30.03 -7.61 6.32
CA MET A 85 -29.02 -8.18 5.42
C MET A 85 -27.63 -7.57 5.63
N LYS A 86 -27.55 -6.27 5.94
CA LYS A 86 -26.28 -5.62 6.26
C LYS A 86 -25.71 -6.16 7.57
N GLU A 87 -26.54 -6.28 8.60
CA GLU A 87 -26.13 -6.83 9.91
C GLU A 87 -25.67 -8.30 9.79
N ILE A 88 -26.38 -9.13 9.03
CA ILE A 88 -25.98 -10.52 8.74
C ILE A 88 -24.62 -10.54 8.05
N LYS A 89 -24.39 -9.66 7.08
CA LYS A 89 -23.13 -9.60 6.34
C LYS A 89 -21.97 -9.17 7.25
N GLU A 90 -22.18 -8.22 8.14
CA GLU A 90 -21.17 -7.78 9.12
C GLU A 90 -20.82 -8.93 10.07
N GLN A 91 -21.82 -9.60 10.66
CA GLN A 91 -21.61 -10.77 11.52
C GLN A 91 -20.85 -11.90 10.81
N VAL A 92 -21.23 -12.22 9.58
CA VAL A 92 -20.52 -13.23 8.77
C VAL A 92 -19.09 -12.81 8.49
N THR A 93 -18.85 -11.52 8.24
CA THR A 93 -17.48 -11.01 8.03
C THR A 93 -16.64 -11.20 9.28
N ASP A 94 -17.16 -10.84 10.45
CA ASP A 94 -16.47 -10.99 11.74
C ASP A 94 -16.22 -12.46 12.11
N GLU A 95 -17.14 -13.37 11.75
CA GLU A 95 -16.97 -14.82 11.95
C GLU A 95 -15.90 -15.43 11.04
N LEU A 96 -15.76 -14.90 9.81
CA LEU A 96 -14.82 -15.43 8.80
C LEU A 96 -13.44 -14.79 8.89
N LEU A 97 -13.33 -13.56 9.39
CA LEU A 97 -12.09 -12.80 9.39
C LEU A 97 -10.93 -13.47 10.17
N PRO A 98 -11.15 -14.06 11.36
CA PRO A 98 -10.12 -14.81 12.07
C PRO A 98 -9.61 -16.05 11.31
N LYS A 99 -10.41 -16.57 10.38
CA LYS A 99 -10.10 -17.76 9.57
C LYS A 99 -9.44 -17.39 8.23
N ALA A 100 -9.39 -16.10 7.89
CA ALA A 100 -8.83 -15.64 6.64
C ALA A 100 -7.30 -15.69 6.67
N PHE A 101 -6.71 -16.17 5.57
CA PHE A 101 -5.26 -16.14 5.39
C PHE A 101 -4.76 -14.71 5.27
N SER A 102 -3.57 -14.44 5.81
CA SER A 102 -2.88 -13.16 5.63
C SER A 102 -2.04 -13.17 4.36
N ILE A 103 -2.18 -12.13 3.55
CA ILE A 103 -1.29 -11.85 2.41
C ILE A 103 -0.44 -10.64 2.77
N TYR A 104 0.86 -10.73 2.52
CA TYR A 104 1.80 -9.64 2.72
C TYR A 104 2.22 -9.04 1.39
N ARG A 105 2.41 -7.72 1.41
CA ARG A 105 2.97 -6.96 0.31
C ARG A 105 3.98 -5.97 0.87
N ASP A 106 5.18 -6.00 0.32
CA ASP A 106 6.23 -5.06 0.70
C ASP A 106 6.39 -4.00 -0.39
N THR A 107 6.54 -2.74 0.01
CA THR A 107 6.86 -1.62 -0.87
C THR A 107 8.21 -1.06 -0.45
N ARG A 108 9.15 -0.97 -1.39
CA ARG A 108 10.47 -0.42 -1.10
C ARG A 108 10.45 1.10 -1.26
N VAL A 109 11.25 1.75 -0.44
CA VAL A 109 11.47 3.20 -0.51
C VAL A 109 12.95 3.43 -0.51
N TRP A 110 13.43 4.22 -1.47
CA TRP A 110 14.79 4.68 -1.54
C TRP A 110 14.85 6.17 -1.22
N ILE A 111 15.76 6.56 -0.34
CA ILE A 111 16.02 7.94 0.02
C ILE A 111 17.47 8.26 -0.31
N ASP A 112 17.67 9.28 -1.14
CA ASP A 112 18.98 9.87 -1.41
C ASP A 112 19.10 11.16 -0.61
N THR A 113 19.94 11.14 0.42
CA THR A 113 20.16 12.33 1.26
C THR A 113 20.98 13.41 0.58
N GLY A 114 21.81 13.05 -0.41
CA GLY A 114 22.62 14.00 -1.18
C GLY A 114 21.79 14.71 -2.25
N GLY A 115 21.09 13.95 -3.09
CA GLY A 115 20.20 14.47 -4.13
C GLY A 115 18.84 14.97 -3.61
N ARG A 116 18.50 14.67 -2.36
CA ARG A 116 17.20 14.98 -1.71
C ARG A 116 16.02 14.32 -2.41
N TRP A 117 16.20 13.07 -2.82
CA TRP A 117 15.15 12.27 -3.44
C TRP A 117 14.52 11.32 -2.45
N LEU A 118 13.20 11.14 -2.59
CA LEU A 118 12.46 10.04 -2.00
C LEU A 118 11.71 9.35 -3.14
N VAL A 119 12.06 8.09 -3.39
CA VAL A 119 11.51 7.28 -4.48
C VAL A 119 10.79 6.08 -3.88
N VAL A 120 9.56 5.85 -4.33
CA VAL A 120 8.76 4.69 -3.91
C VAL A 120 8.71 3.70 -5.07
N ASP A 121 9.06 2.45 -4.79
CA ASP A 121 8.99 1.34 -5.76
C ASP A 121 7.54 0.87 -5.91
N ALA A 122 6.75 1.67 -6.64
CA ALA A 122 5.34 1.42 -6.87
C ALA A 122 4.86 1.98 -8.21
N ALA A 123 4.13 1.14 -8.96
CA ALA A 123 3.44 1.56 -10.19
C ALA A 123 2.07 2.24 -9.92
N ALA A 124 1.49 2.06 -8.73
CA ALA A 124 0.15 2.55 -8.41
C ALA A 124 0.19 3.66 -7.35
N ALA A 125 -0.47 4.78 -7.62
CA ALA A 125 -0.51 5.95 -6.72
C ALA A 125 -0.96 5.59 -5.29
N ALA A 126 -1.95 4.72 -5.14
CA ALA A 126 -2.43 4.28 -3.83
C ALA A 126 -1.32 3.64 -2.95
N LYS A 127 -0.38 2.91 -3.56
CA LYS A 127 0.77 2.33 -2.84
C LYS A 127 1.75 3.41 -2.39
N CYS A 128 1.93 4.46 -3.20
CA CYS A 128 2.72 5.62 -2.83
C CYS A 128 2.06 6.34 -1.64
N ASP A 129 0.75 6.56 -1.69
CA ASP A 129 0.00 7.20 -0.61
C ASP A 129 0.10 6.44 0.71
N GLU A 130 0.06 5.10 0.68
CA GLU A 130 0.29 4.25 1.86
C GLU A 130 1.67 4.50 2.48
N VAL A 131 2.72 4.56 1.64
CA VAL A 131 4.09 4.85 2.08
C VAL A 131 4.21 6.26 2.64
N MET A 132 3.67 7.26 1.94
CA MET A 132 3.72 8.66 2.37
C MET A 132 2.98 8.84 3.69
N GLY A 133 1.82 8.20 3.86
CA GLY A 133 1.08 8.19 5.11
C GLY A 133 1.83 7.50 6.24
N ALA A 134 2.53 6.39 5.98
CA ALA A 134 3.36 5.72 6.98
C ALA A 134 4.57 6.57 7.41
N LEU A 135 5.22 7.27 6.48
CA LEU A 135 6.33 8.17 6.78
C LEU A 135 5.87 9.40 7.56
N ALA A 136 4.76 10.02 7.17
CA ALA A 136 4.20 11.18 7.86
C ALA A 136 3.79 10.88 9.32
N LYS A 137 3.48 9.63 9.66
CA LYS A 137 3.19 9.21 11.04
C LYS A 137 4.43 9.17 11.94
N VAL A 138 5.63 9.03 11.35
CA VAL A 138 6.87 8.86 12.10
C VAL A 138 7.86 10.00 11.89
N LEU A 139 7.77 10.76 10.81
CA LEU A 139 8.63 11.90 10.55
C LEU A 139 7.86 13.20 10.80
N ASP A 140 8.39 14.04 11.68
CA ASP A 140 7.88 15.39 11.91
C ASP A 140 9.08 16.33 12.18
N PRO A 141 9.37 17.30 11.28
CA PRO A 141 8.64 17.62 10.04
C PRO A 141 8.89 16.61 8.91
N PHE A 142 7.92 16.46 8.00
CA PHE A 142 8.03 15.64 6.78
C PHE A 142 7.84 16.49 5.50
N PRO A 143 8.88 17.20 5.04
CA PRO A 143 8.77 18.21 3.98
C PRO A 143 8.93 17.61 2.56
N VAL A 144 8.24 16.50 2.26
CA VAL A 144 8.30 15.88 0.94
C VAL A 144 7.25 16.49 0.02
N VAL A 145 7.65 16.83 -1.21
CA VAL A 145 6.77 17.34 -2.26
C VAL A 145 6.86 16.44 -3.50
N PRO A 146 5.76 16.27 -4.25
CA PRO A 146 5.80 15.56 -5.52
C PRO A 146 6.76 16.22 -6.51
N LEU A 147 7.30 15.40 -7.42
CA LEU A 147 8.03 15.91 -8.57
C LEU A 147 7.05 16.57 -9.55
N TYR A 148 7.29 17.84 -9.85
CA TYR A 148 6.59 18.56 -10.90
C TYR A 148 7.57 18.88 -12.03
N THR A 149 7.15 18.61 -13.26
CA THR A 149 7.91 18.98 -14.46
C THR A 149 7.41 20.32 -14.99
N GLU A 150 8.29 21.10 -15.62
CA GLU A 150 7.91 22.38 -16.24
C GLU A 150 6.98 22.19 -17.44
N LEU A 151 7.20 21.12 -18.21
CA LEU A 151 6.36 20.69 -19.32
C LEU A 151 5.62 19.41 -18.95
N SER A 152 4.38 19.26 -19.41
CA SER A 152 3.65 18.02 -19.18
C SER A 152 4.38 16.84 -19.86
N PRO A 153 4.57 15.69 -19.18
CA PRO A 153 5.23 14.53 -19.79
C PRO A 153 4.55 14.08 -21.07
N ALA A 154 3.21 14.11 -21.12
CA ALA A 154 2.44 13.78 -22.30
C ALA A 154 2.78 14.68 -23.51
N SER A 155 2.84 15.99 -23.31
CA SER A 155 3.20 16.93 -24.38
C SER A 155 4.66 16.77 -24.83
N ALA A 156 5.58 16.57 -23.88
CA ALA A 156 7.00 16.36 -24.19
C ALA A 156 7.19 15.09 -25.04
N MET A 157 6.65 13.96 -24.59
CA MET A 157 6.77 12.67 -25.27
C MET A 157 6.05 12.64 -26.62
N THR A 158 4.91 13.34 -26.76
CA THR A 158 4.25 13.53 -28.06
C THR A 158 5.17 14.25 -29.04
N ASN A 159 5.88 15.29 -28.57
CA ASN A 159 6.80 16.02 -29.42
C ASN A 159 7.99 15.16 -29.85
N TRP A 160 8.55 14.33 -28.96
CA TRP A 160 9.65 13.41 -29.30
C TRP A 160 9.28 12.47 -30.46
N LEU A 161 8.02 11.98 -30.47
CA LEU A 161 7.51 11.14 -31.55
C LEU A 161 7.28 11.90 -32.85
N ILE A 162 6.78 13.15 -32.78
CA ILE A 162 6.55 13.99 -33.97
C ILE A 162 7.89 14.39 -34.60
N SER A 163 8.90 14.72 -33.80
CA SER A 163 10.20 15.17 -34.28
C SER A 163 11.17 14.04 -34.60
N ASP A 164 10.88 12.80 -34.18
CA ASP A 164 11.82 11.66 -34.20
C ASP A 164 13.15 11.99 -33.49
N GLU A 165 13.08 12.86 -32.47
CA GLU A 165 14.24 13.36 -31.72
C GLU A 165 13.97 13.23 -30.21
N PRO A 166 14.39 12.14 -29.57
CA PRO A 166 14.34 12.03 -28.12
C PRO A 166 15.39 12.95 -27.46
N PRO A 167 15.21 13.33 -26.19
CA PRO A 167 16.20 14.07 -25.44
C PRO A 167 17.49 13.25 -25.30
N ALA A 168 18.60 13.95 -25.07
CA ALA A 168 19.90 13.32 -24.87
C ALA A 168 19.83 12.22 -23.79
N ASN A 169 20.45 11.07 -24.09
CA ASN A 169 20.47 9.84 -23.28
C ASN A 169 19.16 9.02 -23.27
N PHE A 170 18.18 9.35 -24.13
CA PHE A 170 16.97 8.55 -24.32
C PHE A 170 16.88 8.03 -25.76
N SER A 171 16.19 6.89 -25.93
CA SER A 171 15.78 6.33 -27.23
C SER A 171 14.26 6.11 -27.24
N ILE A 172 13.67 6.08 -28.43
CA ILE A 172 12.25 5.78 -28.62
C ILE A 172 12.13 4.29 -29.00
N ASP A 173 11.42 3.52 -28.18
CA ASP A 173 11.13 2.10 -28.43
C ASP A 173 9.79 1.89 -29.15
N GLN A 174 9.43 0.64 -29.45
CA GLN A 174 8.28 0.30 -30.32
C GLN A 174 6.91 0.30 -29.61
N ASP A 175 6.88 0.38 -28.27
CA ASP A 175 5.64 0.34 -27.49
C ASP A 175 5.16 1.74 -27.13
N THR A 176 3.91 2.05 -27.46
CA THR A 176 3.24 3.32 -27.12
C THR A 176 1.79 3.05 -26.68
N GLU A 177 1.32 3.69 -25.61
CA GLU A 177 -0.09 3.64 -25.14
C GLU A 177 -0.85 4.95 -25.40
#